data_AF-A0A966WB60-F1
#
_entry.id   AF-A0A966WB60-F1
#
_cell.length_a   1.000
_cell.length_b   1.000
_cell.length_c   1.000
_cell.angle_alpha   90.00
_cell.angle_beta   90.00
_cell.angle_gamma   90.00
#
_symmetry.space_group_name_H-M   'P 1'
#
loop_
_entity.id
_entity.type
_entity.pdbx_description
1 polymer ?
#
loop_
_entity_poly.entity_id
_entity_poly.type
_entity_poly.pdbx_seq_one_letter_code
_entity_poly.pdbx_strand_id
1 'polypeptide(L)'
;MQLPFSKNLHFLEHWLEPVVEESERKISSTWAYENKYVLLGVAIIVALAGIALSLAVYAKRRLPAIEPRVLENAWYYDATVARLVGGPGKSAFDGITRFDARVVDGAVNGAGAVARHLGGLVRRSQTGFVRAYAALIAVGAVALLAWFVWRGWLA
;
A
#
# COMPACT_ATOMS: atom_id res chain seq x y z
N MET A 1 30.16 -15.45 -1.79
CA MET A 1 29.29 -16.29 -0.95
C MET A 1 29.59 -15.96 0.51
N GLN A 2 28.89 -14.97 1.07
CA GLN A 2 28.99 -14.58 2.49
C GLN A 2 28.10 -15.53 3.30
N LEU A 3 28.59 -16.73 3.56
CA LEU A 3 27.93 -17.61 4.51
C LEU A 3 28.51 -17.33 5.91
N PRO A 4 27.65 -17.25 6.94
CA PRO A 4 28.01 -16.78 8.28
C PRO A 4 28.73 -17.84 9.13
N PHE A 5 29.60 -18.65 8.54
CA PHE A 5 30.22 -19.82 9.21
C PHE A 5 31.76 -19.78 9.20
N SER A 6 32.36 -18.61 9.02
CA SER A 6 33.82 -18.41 9.13
C SER A 6 34.24 -18.30 10.60
N LYS A 7 35.45 -18.75 10.95
CA LYS A 7 35.99 -18.74 12.32
C LYS A 7 35.99 -17.36 12.99
N ASN A 8 35.97 -16.28 12.20
CA ASN A 8 35.87 -14.89 12.70
C ASN A 8 34.46 -14.51 13.19
N LEU A 9 33.42 -15.31 12.89
CA LEU A 9 32.04 -15.04 13.31
C LEU A 9 31.68 -15.57 14.71
N HIS A 10 32.58 -16.31 15.37
CA HIS A 10 32.44 -16.58 16.81
C HIS A 10 32.38 -15.28 17.63
N PHE A 11 32.89 -14.16 17.11
CA PHE A 11 32.68 -12.84 17.72
C PHE A 11 31.19 -12.48 17.84
N LEU A 12 30.39 -12.76 16.81
CA LEU A 12 28.97 -12.41 16.79
C LEU A 12 28.16 -13.27 17.77
N GLU A 13 28.56 -14.55 17.90
CA GLU A 13 28.07 -15.46 18.93
C GLU A 13 28.33 -14.89 20.33
N HIS A 14 29.59 -14.54 20.67
CA HIS A 14 29.93 -13.94 21.98
C HIS A 14 29.31 -12.55 22.20
N TRP A 15 29.10 -11.75 21.14
CA TRP A 15 28.46 -10.43 21.25
C TRP A 15 26.94 -10.53 21.48
N LEU A 16 26.29 -11.55 20.89
CA LEU A 16 24.86 -11.83 21.08
C LEU A 16 24.58 -12.71 22.30
N GLU A 17 25.57 -13.45 22.80
CA GLU A 17 25.49 -14.32 23.98
C GLU A 17 24.69 -13.68 25.14
N PRO A 18 24.98 -12.46 25.63
CA PRO A 18 24.22 -11.86 26.74
C PRO A 18 22.73 -11.58 26.46
N VAL A 19 22.31 -11.52 25.19
CA VAL A 19 20.89 -11.31 24.79
C VAL A 19 20.19 -12.64 24.49
N VAL A 20 20.94 -13.64 24.02
CA VAL A 20 20.41 -14.91 23.50
C VAL A 20 20.60 -16.07 24.49
N GLU A 21 21.52 -15.98 25.45
CA GLU A 21 21.85 -17.04 26.42
C GLU A 21 20.64 -17.49 27.26
N GLU A 22 19.72 -16.58 27.62
CA GLU A 22 18.45 -16.97 28.26
C GLU A 22 17.46 -17.66 27.30
N SER A 23 17.56 -17.38 25.99
CA SER A 23 16.68 -17.95 24.95
C SER A 23 17.21 -19.29 24.40
N GLU A 24 18.49 -19.59 24.59
CA GLU A 24 19.08 -20.88 24.24
C GLU A 24 18.64 -21.96 25.22
N ARG A 25 17.58 -22.68 24.85
CA ARG A 25 17.27 -23.98 25.46
C ARG A 25 18.51 -24.87 25.30
N LYS A 26 19.25 -25.14 26.38
CA LYS A 26 20.34 -26.14 26.39
C LYS A 26 19.76 -27.54 26.13
N ILE A 27 19.74 -27.93 24.85
CA ILE A 27 19.23 -29.23 24.38
C ILE A 27 20.28 -30.34 24.51
N SER A 28 21.51 -30.01 24.90
CA SER A 28 22.66 -30.91 24.92
C SER A 28 22.50 -32.14 25.82
N SER A 29 21.66 -32.07 26.86
CA SER A 29 21.30 -33.19 27.75
C SER A 29 19.98 -33.87 27.38
N THR A 30 19.37 -33.50 26.25
CA THR A 30 18.10 -34.11 25.80
C THR A 30 18.39 -35.37 25.01
N TRP A 31 17.57 -36.40 25.21
CA TRP A 31 17.63 -37.67 24.46
C TRP A 31 17.72 -37.50 22.93
N ALA A 32 17.07 -36.46 22.40
CA ALA A 32 17.10 -36.13 20.98
C ALA A 32 18.50 -35.68 20.49
N TYR A 33 19.28 -35.00 21.33
CA TYR A 33 20.62 -34.54 20.97
C TYR A 33 21.63 -35.70 20.98
N GLU A 34 21.51 -36.59 21.96
CA GLU A 34 22.31 -37.82 22.04
C GLU A 34 22.02 -38.75 20.84
N ASN A 35 20.75 -38.89 20.47
CA ASN A 35 20.30 -39.80 19.40
C ASN A 35 20.05 -39.10 18.06
N LYS A 36 20.68 -37.95 17.82
CA LYS A 36 20.48 -37.13 16.60
C LYS A 36 20.67 -37.90 15.30
N TYR A 37 21.60 -38.85 15.24
CA TYR A 37 21.84 -39.67 14.05
C TYR A 37 20.74 -40.70 13.82
N VAL A 38 20.14 -41.24 14.88
CA VAL A 38 18.98 -42.13 14.79
C VAL A 38 17.78 -41.36 14.28
N LEU A 39 17.51 -40.17 14.84
CA LEU A 39 16.44 -39.28 14.38
C LEU A 39 16.65 -38.87 12.92
N LEU A 40 17.88 -38.57 12.51
CA LEU A 40 18.24 -38.30 11.12
C LEU A 40 17.93 -39.50 10.22
N GLY A 41 18.34 -40.71 10.63
CA GLY A 41 18.06 -41.93 9.88
C GLY A 41 16.56 -42.19 9.72
N VAL A 42 15.78 -42.04 10.79
CA VAL A 42 14.32 -42.16 10.77
C VAL A 42 13.70 -41.11 9.85
N ALA A 43 14.14 -39.86 9.92
CA ALA A 43 13.65 -38.78 9.05
C ALA A 43 13.91 -39.09 7.57
N ILE A 44 15.11 -39.59 7.23
CA ILE A 44 15.45 -39.99 5.86
C ILE A 44 14.54 -41.13 5.40
N ILE A 45 14.32 -42.15 6.22
CA ILE A 45 13.46 -43.29 5.88
C ILE A 45 12.03 -42.81 5.64
N VAL A 46 11.48 -41.96 6.52
CA VAL A 46 10.12 -41.40 6.37
C VAL A 46 10.00 -40.55 5.10
N ALA A 47 11.00 -39.71 4.82
CA ALA A 47 11.01 -38.91 3.60
C ALA A 47 11.05 -39.78 2.33
N LEU A 48 11.93 -40.78 2.29
CA LEU A 48 12.02 -41.73 1.18
C LEU A 48 10.72 -42.54 0.99
N ALA A 49 10.09 -42.96 2.08
CA ALA A 49 8.80 -43.64 2.03
C ALA A 49 7.70 -42.73 1.45
N GLY A 50 7.65 -41.47 1.86
CA GLY A 50 6.72 -40.47 1.31
C GLY A 50 6.91 -40.25 -0.20
N ILE A 51 8.16 -40.16 -0.66
CA ILE A 51 8.49 -40.04 -2.09
C ILE A 51 8.06 -41.30 -2.86
N ALA A 52 8.37 -42.49 -2.34
CA ALA A 52 7.99 -43.75 -2.97
C ALA A 52 6.45 -43.88 -3.09
N LEU A 53 5.72 -43.48 -2.06
CA LEU A 53 4.25 -43.45 -2.06
C LEU A 53 3.72 -42.46 -3.10
N SER A 54 4.28 -41.26 -3.16
CA SER A 54 3.91 -40.24 -4.15
C SER A 54 4.11 -40.75 -5.59
N LEU A 55 5.25 -41.39 -5.88
CA LEU A 55 5.50 -41.99 -7.20
C LEU A 55 4.52 -43.13 -7.52
N ALA A 56 4.13 -43.93 -6.53
CA ALA A 56 3.16 -45.00 -6.71
C ALA A 56 1.76 -44.47 -7.05
N VAL A 57 1.33 -43.38 -6.40
CA VAL A 57 0.03 -42.73 -6.61
C VAL A 57 0.00 -41.94 -7.92
N TYR A 58 0.93 -41.00 -8.12
CA TYR A 58 0.83 -40.02 -9.20
C TYR A 58 1.50 -40.48 -10.51
N ALA A 59 2.72 -41.03 -10.44
CA ALA A 59 3.48 -41.38 -11.64
C ALA A 59 3.08 -42.75 -12.19
N LYS A 60 3.00 -43.76 -11.32
CA LYS A 60 2.71 -45.15 -11.71
C LYS A 60 1.22 -45.51 -11.66
N ARG A 61 0.37 -44.65 -11.08
CA ARG A 61 -1.09 -44.85 -10.92
C ARG A 61 -1.46 -46.23 -10.35
N ARG A 62 -0.61 -46.76 -9.47
CA ARG A 62 -0.79 -48.07 -8.81
C ARG A 62 -1.80 -47.98 -7.65
N LEU A 63 -2.01 -46.78 -7.12
CA LEU A 63 -2.90 -46.48 -6.01
C LEU A 63 -3.82 -45.30 -6.40
N PRO A 64 -5.07 -45.27 -5.91
CA PRO A 64 -5.96 -44.14 -6.14
C PRO A 64 -5.45 -42.90 -5.41
N ALA A 65 -5.52 -41.74 -6.07
CA ALA A 65 -5.25 -40.46 -5.43
C ALA A 65 -6.39 -40.12 -4.46
N ILE A 66 -6.06 -39.93 -3.19
CA ILE A 66 -7.01 -39.47 -2.16
C ILE A 66 -6.77 -37.98 -1.99
N GLU A 67 -7.53 -37.17 -2.72
CA GLU A 67 -7.48 -35.71 -2.64
C GLU A 67 -8.83 -35.19 -2.12
N PRO A 68 -8.93 -34.87 -0.82
CA PRO A 68 -10.10 -34.19 -0.27
C PRO A 68 -10.27 -32.83 -0.93
N ARG A 69 -11.52 -32.46 -1.26
CA ARG A 69 -11.86 -31.14 -1.85
C ARG A 69 -11.32 -29.95 -1.07
N VAL A 70 -11.11 -30.10 0.24
CA VAL A 70 -10.53 -29.05 1.09
C VAL A 70 -9.07 -28.79 0.74
N LEU A 71 -8.28 -29.85 0.50
CA LEU A 71 -6.87 -29.71 0.11
C LEU A 71 -6.75 -29.25 -1.34
N GLU A 72 -7.63 -29.75 -2.22
CA GLU A 72 -7.74 -29.31 -3.62
C GLU A 72 -7.96 -27.79 -3.71
N ASN A 73 -8.85 -27.24 -2.87
CA ASN A 73 -9.15 -25.82 -2.85
C ASN A 73 -8.23 -25.01 -1.93
N ALA A 74 -7.05 -25.52 -1.56
CA ALA A 74 -6.10 -24.84 -0.66
C ALA A 74 -6.77 -24.29 0.60
N TRP A 75 -7.60 -25.10 1.25
CA TRP A 75 -8.39 -24.74 2.44
C TRP A 75 -9.39 -23.58 2.21
N TYR A 76 -9.77 -23.31 0.97
CA TYR A 76 -10.59 -22.16 0.54
C TYR A 76 -10.00 -20.80 0.89
N TYR A 77 -8.72 -20.74 1.28
CA TYR A 77 -8.06 -19.50 1.66
C TYR A 77 -7.99 -18.54 0.46
N ASP A 78 -7.44 -19.02 -0.65
CA ASP A 78 -7.30 -18.26 -1.88
C ASP A 78 -8.66 -17.78 -2.41
N ALA A 79 -9.67 -18.66 -2.38
CA ALA A 79 -11.02 -18.32 -2.82
C ALA A 79 -11.67 -17.24 -1.94
N THR A 80 -11.43 -17.28 -0.63
CA THR A 80 -11.96 -16.30 0.32
C THR A 80 -11.30 -14.94 0.12
N VAL A 81 -9.96 -14.91 0.03
CA VAL A 81 -9.20 -13.69 -0.23
C VAL A 81 -9.59 -13.08 -1.57
N ALA A 82 -9.67 -13.89 -2.63
CA ALA A 82 -10.08 -13.43 -3.96
C ALA A 82 -11.49 -12.84 -3.95
N ARG A 83 -12.44 -13.43 -3.24
CA ARG A 83 -13.81 -12.89 -3.11
C ARG A 83 -13.84 -11.57 -2.35
N LEU A 84 -13.08 -11.45 -1.27
CA LEU A 84 -13.01 -10.23 -0.46
C LEU A 84 -12.33 -9.08 -1.20
N VAL A 85 -11.19 -9.35 -1.84
CA VAL A 85 -10.44 -8.33 -2.58
C VAL A 85 -11.17 -7.98 -3.88
N GLY A 86 -11.59 -8.98 -4.65
CA GLY A 86 -12.23 -8.79 -5.95
C GLY A 86 -13.67 -8.28 -5.89
N GLY A 87 -14.40 -8.55 -4.82
CA GLY A 87 -15.76 -8.06 -4.61
C GLY A 87 -15.78 -6.69 -3.91
N PRO A 88 -15.92 -6.65 -2.57
CA PRO A 88 -16.06 -5.41 -1.83
C PRO A 88 -14.84 -4.50 -2.00
N GLY A 89 -13.62 -5.06 -2.01
CA GLY A 89 -12.39 -4.28 -2.24
C GLY A 89 -12.44 -3.49 -3.55
N LYS A 90 -12.69 -4.17 -4.67
CA LYS A 90 -12.84 -3.53 -5.98
C LYS A 90 -13.96 -2.48 -5.99
N SER A 91 -15.12 -2.78 -5.40
CA SER A 91 -16.25 -1.85 -5.39
C SER A 91 -15.95 -0.55 -4.63
N ALA A 92 -15.18 -0.64 -3.55
CA ALA A 92 -14.75 0.52 -2.78
C ALA A 92 -13.82 1.41 -3.62
N PHE A 93 -12.83 0.81 -4.30
CA PHE A 93 -11.95 1.54 -5.19
C PHE A 93 -12.71 2.22 -6.33
N ASP A 94 -13.59 1.48 -7.01
CA ASP A 94 -14.43 2.04 -8.08
C ASP A 94 -15.30 3.21 -7.56
N GLY A 95 -15.77 3.15 -6.31
CA GLY A 95 -16.50 4.23 -5.66
C GLY A 95 -15.65 5.49 -5.48
N ILE A 96 -14.42 5.33 -4.98
CA ILE A 96 -13.46 6.43 -4.82
C ILE A 96 -13.11 7.05 -6.17
N THR A 97 -12.87 6.24 -7.21
CA THR A 97 -12.55 6.78 -8.54
C THR A 97 -13.71 7.56 -9.15
N ARG A 98 -14.95 7.09 -8.94
CA ARG A 98 -16.14 7.84 -9.39
C ARG A 98 -16.36 9.14 -8.63
N PHE A 99 -16.00 9.16 -7.33
CA PHE A 99 -16.07 10.38 -6.54
C PHE A 99 -15.08 11.41 -7.05
N ASP A 100 -13.83 11.02 -7.28
CA ASP A 100 -12.79 11.89 -7.82
C ASP A 100 -13.20 12.48 -9.19
N ALA A 101 -13.57 11.60 -10.14
CA ALA A 101 -13.94 11.99 -11.50
C ALA A 101 -15.20 12.89 -11.59
N ARG A 102 -16.06 12.89 -10.57
CA ARG A 102 -17.30 13.71 -10.58
C ARG A 102 -17.21 14.94 -9.70
N VAL A 103 -16.68 14.79 -8.50
CA VAL A 103 -16.69 15.84 -7.48
C VAL A 103 -15.43 16.68 -7.60
N VAL A 104 -14.26 16.04 -7.61
CA VAL A 104 -12.97 16.76 -7.65
C VAL A 104 -12.79 17.40 -9.01
N ASP A 105 -12.88 16.61 -10.09
CA ASP A 105 -12.78 17.13 -11.45
C ASP A 105 -13.89 18.14 -11.77
N GLY A 106 -15.11 17.91 -11.24
CA GLY A 106 -16.23 18.84 -11.38
C GLY A 106 -15.94 20.19 -10.74
N ALA A 107 -15.39 20.19 -9.52
CA ALA A 107 -15.03 21.42 -8.82
C ALA A 107 -13.91 22.18 -9.54
N VAL A 108 -12.87 21.48 -10.00
CA VAL A 108 -11.74 22.08 -10.72
C VAL A 108 -12.20 22.70 -12.05
N ASN A 109 -12.96 21.95 -12.85
CA ASN A 109 -13.49 22.44 -14.11
C ASN A 109 -14.48 23.60 -13.91
N GLY A 110 -15.29 23.54 -12.84
CA GLY A 110 -16.19 24.62 -12.45
C GLY A 110 -15.45 25.90 -12.08
N ALA A 111 -14.43 25.81 -11.24
CA ALA A 111 -13.58 26.96 -10.88
C ALA A 111 -12.91 27.57 -12.14
N GLY A 112 -12.38 26.73 -13.03
CA GLY A 112 -11.81 27.18 -14.29
C GLY A 112 -12.84 27.83 -15.23
N ALA A 113 -14.08 27.33 -15.26
CA ALA A 113 -15.18 27.95 -16.02
C ALA A 113 -15.54 29.34 -15.48
N VAL A 114 -15.65 29.49 -14.16
CA VAL A 114 -15.91 30.78 -13.50
C VAL A 114 -14.79 31.77 -13.79
N ALA A 115 -13.53 31.36 -13.62
CA ALA A 115 -12.38 32.21 -13.90
C ALA A 115 -12.37 32.70 -15.36
N ARG A 116 -12.60 31.80 -16.33
CA ARG A 116 -12.72 32.16 -17.74
C ARG A 116 -13.88 33.11 -18.02
N HIS A 117 -15.02 32.91 -17.36
CA HIS A 117 -16.19 33.78 -17.52
C HIS A 117 -15.90 35.20 -17.01
N LEU A 118 -15.33 35.32 -15.81
CA LEU A 118 -14.93 36.61 -15.23
C LEU A 118 -13.88 37.30 -16.12
N GLY A 119 -12.85 36.58 -16.57
CA GLY A 119 -11.87 37.12 -17.49
C GLY A 119 -12.49 37.60 -18.81
N GLY A 120 -13.48 36.87 -19.34
CA GLY A 120 -14.24 37.26 -20.52
C GLY A 120 -15.06 38.54 -20.33
N LEU A 121 -15.70 38.71 -19.16
CA LEU A 121 -16.42 39.92 -18.80
C LEU A 121 -15.47 41.12 -18.69
N VAL A 122 -14.37 40.97 -17.96
CA VAL A 122 -13.33 42.01 -17.83
C VAL A 122 -12.79 42.40 -19.20
N ARG A 123 -12.51 41.43 -20.07
CA ARG A 123 -12.04 41.68 -21.44
C ARG A 123 -13.05 42.48 -22.26
N ARG A 124 -14.35 42.21 -22.14
CA ARG A 124 -15.39 42.98 -22.82
C ARG A 124 -15.48 44.42 -22.33
N SER A 125 -15.22 44.66 -21.05
CA SER A 125 -15.19 46.02 -20.47
C SER A 125 -13.99 46.84 -20.93
N GLN A 126 -12.92 46.22 -21.43
CA GLN A 126 -11.78 46.93 -22.01
C GLN A 126 -12.07 47.29 -23.48
N THR A 127 -12.70 48.44 -23.70
CA THR A 127 -13.12 48.92 -25.03
C THR A 127 -12.03 49.68 -25.79
N GLY A 128 -10.87 49.96 -25.17
CA GLY A 128 -9.78 50.73 -25.77
C GLY A 128 -10.02 52.25 -25.87
N PHE A 129 -11.14 52.75 -25.35
CA PHE A 129 -11.49 54.17 -25.39
C PHE A 129 -10.82 54.95 -24.25
N VAL A 130 -9.72 55.66 -24.54
CA VAL A 130 -8.88 56.38 -23.56
C VAL A 130 -9.69 57.29 -22.62
N ARG A 131 -10.74 57.96 -23.11
CA ARG A 131 -11.60 58.83 -22.31
C ARG A 131 -12.39 58.08 -21.23
N ALA A 132 -12.79 56.83 -21.48
CA ALA A 132 -13.44 56.00 -20.46
C ALA A 132 -12.46 55.64 -19.34
N TYR A 133 -11.20 55.35 -19.65
CA TYR A 133 -10.18 55.10 -18.64
C TYR A 133 -9.92 56.34 -17.77
N ALA A 134 -9.84 57.53 -18.38
CA ALA A 134 -9.65 58.78 -17.64
C ALA A 134 -10.80 59.04 -16.66
N ALA A 135 -12.05 58.83 -17.09
CA ALA A 135 -13.23 58.95 -16.22
C ALA A 135 -13.19 57.93 -15.07
N LEU A 136 -12.81 56.69 -15.34
CA LEU A 136 -12.73 55.62 -14.34
C LEU A 136 -11.65 55.89 -13.29
N ILE A 137 -10.49 56.40 -13.70
CA ILE A 137 -9.42 56.85 -12.79
C ILE A 137 -9.88 58.01 -11.92
N ALA A 138 -10.55 59.01 -12.50
CA ALA A 138 -11.09 60.15 -11.74
C ALA A 138 -12.11 59.70 -10.68
N VAL A 139 -13.03 58.80 -11.03
CA VAL A 139 -13.99 58.20 -10.10
C VAL A 139 -13.26 57.43 -8.99
N GLY A 140 -12.26 56.62 -9.35
CA GLY A 140 -11.43 55.87 -8.39
C GLY A 140 -10.70 56.77 -7.40
N ALA A 141 -10.13 57.89 -7.88
CA ALA A 141 -9.45 58.87 -7.03
C ALA A 141 -10.42 59.53 -6.04
N VAL A 142 -11.61 59.95 -6.50
CA VAL A 142 -12.65 60.52 -5.62
C VAL A 142 -13.11 59.49 -4.60
N ALA A 143 -13.32 58.23 -5.00
CA ALA A 143 -13.74 57.16 -4.10
C ALA A 143 -12.69 56.88 -3.00
N LEU A 144 -11.40 56.86 -3.36
CA LEU A 144 -10.31 56.68 -2.39
C LEU A 144 -10.23 57.86 -1.41
N LEU A 145 -10.39 59.10 -1.90
CA LEU A 145 -10.43 60.28 -1.05
C LEU A 145 -11.63 60.26 -0.09
N ALA A 146 -12.82 59.92 -0.59
CA ALA A 146 -14.02 59.77 0.22
C ALA A 146 -13.85 58.68 1.29
N TRP A 147 -13.27 57.53 0.92
CA TRP A 147 -12.95 56.45 1.86
C TRP A 147 -11.95 56.90 2.92
N PHE A 148 -10.91 57.64 2.53
CA PHE A 148 -9.89 58.14 3.46
C PHE A 148 -10.49 59.11 4.47
N VAL A 149 -11.31 60.06 4.02
CA VAL A 149 -12.03 61.00 4.88
C VAL A 149 -12.99 60.27 5.82
N TRP A 150 -13.79 59.34 5.30
CA TRP A 150 -14.71 58.52 6.09
C TRP A 150 -13.97 57.72 7.17
N ARG A 151 -12.87 57.06 6.81
CA ARG A 151 -12.04 56.31 7.75
C ARG A 151 -11.36 57.21 8.78
N GLY A 152 -10.92 58.40 8.40
CA GLY A 152 -10.33 59.37 9.30
C GLY A 152 -11.34 60.00 10.26
N TRP A 153 -12.63 60.01 9.91
CA TRP A 153 -13.74 60.43 10.78
C TRP A 153 -14.16 59.36 11.79
N LEU A 154 -13.89 58.09 11.50
CA LEU A 154 -14.21 56.93 12.34
C LEU A 154 -13.05 56.50 13.27
N ALA A 155 -11.90 57.17 13.18
CA ALA A 155 -10.72 56.98 14.05
C ALA A 155 -10.64 58.09 15.10
#